data_AF-A0A5K0V0V6-F1
#
_entry.id   AF-A0A5K0V0V6-F1
#
_cell.length_a   1.000
_cell.length_b   1.000
_cell.length_c   1.000
_cell.angle_alpha   90.00
_cell.angle_beta   90.00
_cell.angle_gamma   90.00
#
_symmetry.space_group_name_H-M   'P 1'
#
loop_
_entity.id
_entity.type
_entity.pdbx_description
1 polymer ?
#
loop_
_entity_poly.entity_id
_entity_poly.type
_entity_poly.pdbx_seq_one_letter_code
_entity_poly.pdbx_strand_id
1 'polypeptide(L)' 'GAKTCYNRTLCEEHLNMILPSKPPFYPRQFKTCAVVGNSGDLLKTEFGQAIDSHDAVIRENEAPVTE' A
#
# COMPACT_ATOMS: atom_id res chain seq x y z
N GLY A 1 -2.88 16.89 1.60
CA GLY A 1 -4.34 16.78 1.40
C GLY A 1 -5.03 18.12 1.41
N ALA A 2 -5.10 18.82 2.55
CA ALA A 2 -6.01 19.96 2.72
C ALA A 2 -5.47 21.36 2.36
N LYS A 3 -4.20 21.51 1.94
CA LYS A 3 -3.59 22.84 1.68
C LYS A 3 -4.14 23.55 0.42
N THR A 4 -4.90 22.86 -0.43
CA THR A 4 -5.47 23.38 -1.68
C THR A 4 -7.01 23.34 -1.72
N CYS A 5 -7.70 23.07 -0.61
CA CYS A 5 -9.17 23.05 -0.63
C CYS A 5 -9.75 24.47 -0.54
N TYR A 6 -10.22 24.98 -1.67
CA TYR A 6 -10.87 26.28 -1.79
C TYR A 6 -12.32 26.31 -1.24
N ASN A 7 -12.99 25.15 -1.23
CA ASN A 7 -14.31 24.96 -0.60
C ASN A 7 -14.27 23.71 0.28
N ARG A 8 -14.43 23.92 1.59
CA ARG A 8 -14.27 22.88 2.60
C ARG A 8 -15.41 21.85 2.60
N THR A 9 -16.65 22.28 2.45
CA THR A 9 -17.82 21.37 2.48
C THR A 9 -17.80 20.40 1.31
N LEU A 10 -17.55 20.90 0.10
CA LEU A 10 -17.44 20.07 -1.11
C LEU A 10 -16.26 19.09 -1.03
N CYS A 11 -15.16 19.51 -0.40
CA CYS A 11 -13.99 18.69 -0.15
C CYS A 11 -14.31 17.54 0.82
N GLU A 12 -15.02 17.83 1.91
CA GLU A 12 -15.45 16.83 2.89
C GLU A 12 -16.48 15.86 2.27
N GLU A 13 -17.47 16.33 1.52
CA GLU A 13 -18.45 15.48 0.83
C GLU A 13 -17.79 14.47 -0.12
N HIS A 14 -16.84 14.92 -0.95
CA HIS A 14 -16.13 14.03 -1.88
C HIS A 14 -15.12 13.11 -1.19
N LEU A 15 -14.37 13.61 -0.21
CA LEU A 15 -13.35 12.81 0.48
C LEU A 15 -13.97 11.77 1.42
N ASN A 16 -15.11 12.08 2.07
CA ASN A 16 -15.77 11.14 2.97
C ASN A 16 -16.30 9.89 2.27
N MET A 17 -16.52 9.95 0.95
CA MET A 17 -16.90 8.77 0.17
C MET A 17 -15.74 7.79 -0.06
N ILE A 18 -14.49 8.26 0.00
CA ILE A 18 -13.30 7.49 -0.41
C ILE A 18 -12.42 7.16 0.80
N LEU A 19 -12.30 8.08 1.75
CA LEU A 19 -11.42 7.90 2.91
C LEU A 19 -12.07 6.94 3.92
N PRO A 20 -11.31 5.96 4.43
CA PRO A 20 -11.80 5.10 5.48
C PRO A 20 -11.99 5.92 6.77
N SER A 21 -13.07 5.64 7.51
CA SER A 21 -13.39 6.32 8.77
C SER A 21 -12.44 5.97 9.92
N LYS A 22 -11.64 4.92 9.77
CA LYS A 22 -10.60 4.47 10.70
C LYS A 22 -9.36 4.07 9.91
N PRO A 23 -8.14 4.20 10.48
CA PRO A 23 -6.94 3.74 9.81
C PRO A 23 -7.03 2.21 9.53
N PRO A 24 -6.82 1.75 8.30
CA PRO A 24 -7.11 0.37 7.90
C PRO A 24 -6.22 -0.67 8.60
N PHE A 25 -5.07 -0.25 9.12
CA PHE A 25 -4.09 -1.14 9.74
C PHE A 25 -3.80 -0.79 11.20
N TYR A 26 -4.49 0.16 11.83
CA TYR A 26 -4.27 0.45 13.26
C TYR A 26 -5.34 -0.24 14.12
N PRO A 27 -4.98 -0.98 15.20
CA PRO A 27 -3.65 -1.14 15.81
C PRO A 27 -2.90 -2.39 15.33
N ARG A 28 -3.22 -2.94 14.15
CA ARG A 28 -2.60 -4.15 13.62
C ARG A 28 -1.09 -3.94 13.44
N GLN A 29 -0.31 -4.82 14.05
CA GLN A 29 1.14 -4.90 13.86
C GLN A 29 1.45 -6.17 13.07
N PHE A 30 2.45 -6.09 12.21
CA PHE A 30 3.01 -7.21 11.45
C PHE A 30 4.37 -7.53 12.02
N LYS A 31 4.68 -8.81 12.25
CA LYS A 31 5.94 -9.23 12.86
C LYS A 31 7.05 -9.25 11.80
N THR A 32 6.74 -9.68 10.59
CA THR A 32 7.66 -9.68 9.45
C THR A 32 7.03 -8.98 8.25
N CYS A 33 7.81 -8.14 7.57
CA CYS A 33 7.37 -7.40 6.38
C CYS A 33 8.41 -7.54 5.26
N ALA A 34 7.94 -7.72 4.03
CA ALA A 34 8.75 -7.57 2.83
C ALA A 34 8.34 -6.28 2.09
N VAL A 35 9.33 -5.45 1.72
CA VAL A 35 9.12 -4.29 0.84
C VAL A 35 9.81 -4.59 -0.48
N VAL A 36 9.03 -4.68 -1.55
CA VAL A 36 9.50 -5.15 -2.86
C VAL A 36 9.43 -3.99 -3.83
N GLY A 37 10.61 -3.46 -4.20
CA GLY A 37 10.74 -2.47 -5.27
C GLY A 37 10.62 -3.10 -6.66
N ASN A 38 10.72 -2.26 -7.70
CA ASN A 38 10.42 -2.67 -9.08
C ASN A 38 11.68 -2.88 -9.95
N SER A 39 12.80 -3.27 -9.35
CA SER A 39 14.04 -3.49 -10.11
C SER A 39 13.91 -4.69 -11.04
N GLY A 40 14.34 -4.54 -12.29
CA GLY A 40 14.41 -5.64 -13.26
C GLY A 40 15.36 -6.76 -12.85
N ASP A 41 16.29 -6.52 -11.91
CA ASP A 41 17.15 -7.58 -11.38
C ASP A 41 16.37 -8.65 -10.61
N LEU A 42 15.18 -8.32 -10.09
CA LEU A 42 14.32 -9.32 -9.44
C LEU A 42 13.91 -10.45 -10.39
N LEU A 43 13.85 -10.19 -11.71
CA LEU A 43 13.56 -11.21 -12.74
C LEU A 43 14.64 -12.29 -12.83
N LYS A 44 15.82 -12.07 -12.24
CA LYS A 44 16.95 -13.01 -12.22
C LYS A 44 17.04 -13.79 -10.91
N THR A 45 16.04 -13.67 -10.04
CA THR A 45 16.04 -14.22 -8.69
C THR A 45 14.79 -15.06 -8.42
N GLU A 46 14.88 -15.99 -7.47
CA GLU A 46 13.76 -16.86 -7.08
C GLU A 46 13.29 -16.54 -5.65
N PHE A 47 13.19 -15.25 -5.31
CA PHE A 47 12.84 -14.81 -3.96
C PHE A 47 11.35 -14.97 -3.60
N GLY A 48 10.49 -15.45 -4.51
CA GLY A 48 9.03 -15.51 -4.32
C GLY A 48 8.63 -16.15 -2.98
N GLN A 49 9.06 -17.38 -2.72
CA GLN A 49 8.73 -18.09 -1.48
C GLN A 49 9.25 -17.36 -0.22
N ALA A 50 10.43 -16.75 -0.30
CA ALA A 50 10.99 -15.98 0.80
C ALA A 50 10.19 -14.70 1.06
N ILE A 51 9.77 -13.98 0.01
CA ILE A 51 8.91 -12.80 0.10
C ILE A 51 7.55 -13.18 0.71
N ASP A 52 6.91 -14.23 0.19
CA ASP A 52 5.57 -14.67 0.61
C ASP A 52 5.54 -15.24 2.03
N SER A 53 6.69 -15.55 2.63
CA SER A 53 6.79 -15.98 4.03
C SER A 53 6.60 -14.86 5.07
N HIS A 54 6.44 -13.61 4.64
CA HIS A 54 6.25 -12.45 5.52
C HIS A 54 4.76 -12.21 5.81
N ASP A 55 4.45 -11.64 6.99
CA ASP A 55 3.06 -11.34 7.37
C ASP A 55 2.41 -10.24 6.51
N ALA A 56 3.24 -9.35 5.94
CA ALA A 56 2.83 -8.32 5.00
C ALA A 56 3.87 -8.14 3.88
N VAL A 57 3.37 -7.99 2.65
CA VAL A 57 4.18 -7.67 1.47
C VAL A 57 3.69 -6.34 0.89
N ILE A 58 4.59 -5.37 0.75
CA ILE A 58 4.31 -4.05 0.19
C ILE A 58 4.98 -3.96 -1.19
N ARG A 59 4.20 -3.61 -2.20
CA ARG A 59 4.64 -3.43 -3.60
C ARG A 59 4.34 -2.01 -4.04
N GLU A 60 5.19 -1.47 -4.91
CA GLU A 60 5.09 -0.08 -5.39
C GLU A 60 4.38 0.01 -6.73
N ASN A 61 3.57 1.05 -6.92
CA ASN A 61 3.01 1.46 -8.22
C ASN A 61 2.29 0.34 -8.99
N GLU A 62 1.53 -0.51 -8.28
CA GLU A 62 0.79 -1.63 -8.90
C GLU A 62 1.69 -2.57 -9.73
N ALA A 63 2.91 -2.82 -9.27
CA ALA A 63 3.82 -3.76 -9.94
C ALA A 63 3.18 -5.16 -10.09
N PRO A 64 3.27 -5.77 -11.28
CA PRO A 64 2.59 -7.02 -11.56
C PRO A 64 3.23 -8.18 -10.79
N VAL A 65 2.39 -9.16 -10.47
CA VAL A 65 2.78 -10.48 -9.96
C VAL A 65 2.16 -11.55 -10.83
N THR A 66 2.86 -12.66 -11.03
CA THR A 66 2.30 -13.87 -11.60
C THR A 66 1.82 -14.77 -10.45
N GLU A 67 0.60 -15.30 -10.55
CA GLU A 67 0.13 -16.38 -9.65
C GLU A 67 0.82 -17.71 -9.95
#